data_AF-A0A2H0XDP4-F1
#
_entry.id   AF-A0A2H0XDP4-F1
#
_cell.length_a   1.000
_cell.length_b   1.000
_cell.length_c   1.000
_cell.angle_alpha   90.00
_cell.angle_beta   90.00
_cell.angle_gamma   90.00
#
_symmetry.space_group_name_H-M   'P 1'
#
loop_
_entity.id
_entity.type
_entity.pdbx_description
1 polymer ?
#
loop_
_entity_poly.entity_id
_entity_poly.type
_entity_poly.pdbx_seq_one_letter_code
_entity_poly.pdbx_strand_id
1 'polypeptide(L)'
;MNYFSLEVAGCKRELPIISISPKIKIASFNLLGDVELVDKCAKLLVAKVKDIPFEIMVGPEVKVVPLVHRMADIMGQKKYVIFRKNIMPYMVNPVTSKVKPSLVLDSIDAKELA
;
A
#
# COMPACT_ATOMS: atom_id res chain seq x y z
N MET A 1 6.01 27.16 -1.18
CA MET A 1 5.49 25.78 -0.98
C MET A 1 6.25 25.24 0.23
N ASN A 2 5.56 24.78 1.28
CA ASN A 2 6.23 24.34 2.51
C ASN A 2 6.53 22.84 2.43
N TYR A 3 7.64 22.43 3.02
CA TYR A 3 8.09 21.04 3.04
C TYR A 3 8.28 20.55 4.47
N PHE A 4 8.14 19.24 4.65
CA PHE A 4 8.49 18.52 5.86
C PHE A 4 9.64 17.56 5.55
N SER A 5 10.77 17.71 6.25
CA SER A 5 11.92 16.82 6.16
C SER A 5 11.62 15.51 6.88
N LEU A 6 11.44 14.45 6.12
CA LEU A 6 11.28 13.08 6.62
C LEU A 6 12.62 12.35 6.59
N GLU A 7 12.99 11.72 7.71
CA GLU A 7 14.04 10.70 7.76
C GLU A 7 13.43 9.37 8.20
N VAL A 8 13.43 8.38 7.31
CA VAL A 8 12.86 7.05 7.57
C VAL A 8 13.66 5.98 6.86
N ALA A 9 13.91 4.85 7.52
CA ALA A 9 14.69 3.73 6.97
C ALA A 9 16.07 4.17 6.41
N GLY A 10 16.67 5.22 6.97
CA GLY A 10 17.92 5.81 6.48
C GLY A 10 17.79 6.59 5.15
N CYS A 11 16.57 6.84 4.68
CA CYS A 11 16.28 7.73 3.56
C CYS A 11 15.84 9.10 4.07
N LYS A 12 16.37 10.17 3.48
CA LYS A 12 15.90 11.54 3.68
C LYS A 12 15.04 11.99 2.49
N ARG A 13 13.88 12.57 2.76
CA ARG A 13 12.93 13.07 1.74
C ARG A 13 12.27 14.38 2.19
N GLU A 14 12.11 15.31 1.25
CA GLU A 14 11.33 16.52 1.46
C GLU A 14 9.90 16.30 0.96
N LEU A 15 8.95 16.22 1.89
CA LEU A 15 7.56 15.97 1.57
C LEU A 15 6.80 17.29 1.43
N PRO A 16 6.10 17.57 0.32
CA PRO A 16 5.33 18.79 0.21
C PRO A 16 4.16 18.75 1.19
N ILE A 17 3.98 19.84 1.94
CA ILE A 17 2.84 20.01 2.83
C ILE A 17 1.64 20.46 1.99
N ILE A 18 0.61 19.60 1.91
CA ILE A 18 -0.61 19.84 1.14
C ILE A 18 -1.82 19.97 2.06
N SER A 19 -2.80 20.79 1.67
CA SER A 19 -4.10 20.87 2.35
C SER A 19 -5.03 19.79 1.80
N ILE A 20 -5.63 18.99 2.69
CA ILE A 20 -6.67 18.01 2.33
C ILE A 20 -8.06 18.46 2.79
N SER A 21 -8.12 19.48 3.66
CA SER A 21 -9.33 20.20 4.02
C SER A 21 -8.94 21.61 4.52
N PRO A 22 -9.89 22.54 4.73
CA PRO A 22 -9.58 23.90 5.18
C PRO A 22 -8.77 23.98 6.48
N LYS A 23 -8.91 22.98 7.36
CA LYS A 23 -8.25 22.93 8.68
C LYS A 23 -7.16 21.85 8.79
N ILE A 24 -6.96 21.02 7.76
CA ILE A 24 -6.05 19.87 7.82
C ILE A 24 -5.04 19.94 6.69
N LYS A 25 -3.76 19.94 7.09
CA LYS A 25 -2.61 19.80 6.21
C LYS A 25 -1.86 18.50 6.54
N ILE A 26 -1.30 17.87 5.53
CA ILE A 26 -0.48 16.67 5.68
C ILE A 26 0.84 16.83 4.91
N ALA A 27 1.90 16.17 5.39
CA ALA A 27 3.08 15.91 4.58
C ALA A 27 2.71 14.82 3.56
N SER A 28 2.73 15.14 2.27
CA SER A 28 2.30 14.23 1.22
C SER A 28 3.33 13.14 0.98
N PHE A 29 3.16 12.02 1.67
CA PHE A 29 3.99 10.83 1.50
C PHE A 29 3.52 9.99 0.29
N ASN A 30 4.44 9.65 -0.61
CA ASN A 30 4.18 8.83 -1.78
C ASN A 30 5.32 7.85 -2.03
N LEU A 31 4.98 6.58 -2.21
CA LEU A 31 5.94 5.50 -2.50
C LEU A 31 6.05 5.22 -4.01
N LEU A 32 5.09 5.69 -4.81
CA LEU A 32 5.08 5.47 -6.26
C LEU A 32 6.26 6.20 -6.89
N GLY A 33 7.17 5.43 -7.48
CA GLY A 33 8.39 5.93 -8.14
C GLY A 33 9.63 5.97 -7.25
N ASP A 34 9.53 5.72 -5.94
CA ASP A 34 10.67 5.76 -5.01
C ASP A 34 11.16 4.35 -4.65
N VAL A 35 11.95 3.76 -5.53
CA VAL A 35 12.45 2.38 -5.40
C VAL A 35 13.32 2.20 -4.15
N GLU A 36 14.18 3.17 -3.83
CA GLU A 36 15.08 3.10 -2.67
C GLU A 36 14.29 3.08 -1.36
N LEU A 37 13.34 4.01 -1.21
CA LEU A 37 12.51 4.09 -0.02
C LEU A 37 11.64 2.84 0.15
N VAL A 38 11.07 2.34 -0.94
CA VAL A 38 10.27 1.11 -0.95
C VAL A 38 11.10 -0.09 -0.48
N ASP A 39 12.29 -0.31 -1.06
CA ASP A 39 13.13 -1.46 -0.71
C ASP A 39 13.61 -1.43 0.75
N LYS A 40 14.08 -0.27 1.23
CA LYS A 40 14.51 -0.13 2.62
C LYS A 40 13.36 -0.28 3.61
N CYS A 41 12.20 0.33 3.34
CA CYS A 41 11.02 0.15 4.18
C CYS A 41 10.53 -1.30 4.18
N ALA A 42 10.47 -1.95 3.01
CA ALA A 42 10.00 -3.32 2.89
C ALA A 42 10.87 -4.29 3.71
N LYS A 43 12.20 -4.19 3.62
CA LYS A 43 13.13 -5.02 4.41
C LYS A 43 12.91 -4.87 5.92
N LEU A 44 12.74 -3.64 6.39
CA LEU A 44 12.50 -3.37 7.82
C LEU A 44 11.13 -3.85 8.28
N LEU A 45 10.09 -3.73 7.45
CA LEU A 45 8.75 -4.21 7.77
C LEU A 45 8.68 -5.74 7.75
N VAL A 46 9.27 -6.39 6.76
CA VAL A 46 9.37 -7.85 6.70
C VAL A 46 10.08 -8.41 7.93
N ALA A 47 11.19 -7.80 8.35
CA ALA A 47 11.88 -8.21 9.58
C ALA A 47 10.99 -8.17 10.83
N LYS A 48 9.96 -7.32 10.86
CA LYS A 48 8.99 -7.21 11.96
C LYS A 48 7.83 -8.19 11.87
N VAL A 49 7.44 -8.60 10.65
CA VAL A 49 6.26 -9.45 10.44
C VAL A 49 6.59 -10.90 10.08
N LYS A 50 7.84 -11.22 9.74
CA LYS A 50 8.25 -12.56 9.28
C LYS A 50 7.92 -13.70 10.23
N ASP A 51 7.81 -13.42 11.53
CA ASP A 51 7.53 -14.42 12.57
C ASP A 51 6.03 -14.51 12.89
N ILE A 52 5.19 -13.68 12.25
CA ILE A 52 3.74 -13.73 12.37
C ILE A 52 3.23 -14.72 11.31
N PRO A 53 2.40 -15.72 11.67
CA PRO A 53 1.81 -16.62 10.68
C PRO A 53 0.76 -15.88 9.86
N PHE A 54 0.98 -15.78 8.55
CA PHE A 54 0.00 -15.30 7.57
C PHE A 54 0.27 -15.93 6.19
N GLU A 55 -0.78 -16.07 5.38
CA GLU A 55 -0.69 -16.77 4.09
C GLU A 55 -0.47 -15.81 2.92
N ILE A 56 -1.03 -14.60 3.01
CA ILE A 56 -1.03 -13.63 1.92
C ILE A 56 -0.95 -12.20 2.42
N MET A 57 -0.21 -11.36 1.70
CA MET A 57 -0.21 -9.93 1.95
C MET A 57 -1.38 -9.24 1.25
N VAL A 58 -2.00 -8.30 1.96
CA VAL A 58 -3.15 -7.55 1.48
C VAL A 58 -2.92 -6.06 1.71
N GLY A 59 -3.14 -5.26 0.67
CA GLY A 59 -2.94 -3.81 0.71
C GLY A 59 -4.18 -2.99 0.31
N PRO A 60 -4.41 -1.82 0.92
CA PRO A 60 -5.41 -0.89 0.45
C PRO A 60 -4.86 0.03 -0.65
N GLU A 61 -5.52 0.06 -1.81
CA GLU A 61 -5.26 1.02 -2.90
C GLU A 61 -3.92 0.94 -3.62
N VAL A 62 -3.83 1.72 -4.70
CA VAL A 62 -2.67 1.73 -5.59
C VAL A 62 -1.39 2.27 -4.92
N LYS A 63 -1.50 3.20 -3.97
CA LYS A 63 -0.32 3.86 -3.38
C LYS A 63 0.59 2.91 -2.59
N VAL A 64 0.05 1.81 -2.06
CA VAL A 64 0.82 0.82 -1.31
C VAL A 64 1.37 -0.30 -2.18
N VAL A 65 0.97 -0.38 -3.46
CA VAL A 65 1.33 -1.49 -4.37
C VAL A 65 2.84 -1.75 -4.40
N PRO A 66 3.73 -0.74 -4.56
CA PRO A 66 5.17 -1.02 -4.59
C PRO A 66 5.67 -1.66 -3.30
N LEU A 67 5.15 -1.22 -2.15
CA LEU A 67 5.57 -1.72 -0.84
C LEU A 67 5.08 -3.14 -0.61
N VAL A 68 3.80 -3.39 -0.84
CA VAL A 68 3.20 -4.72 -0.65
C VAL A 68 3.84 -5.72 -1.61
N HIS A 69 4.03 -5.34 -2.87
CA HIS A 69 4.74 -6.17 -3.85
C HIS A 69 6.15 -6.52 -3.38
N ARG A 70 6.93 -5.53 -2.94
CA ARG A 70 8.30 -5.77 -2.50
C ARG A 70 8.37 -6.60 -1.22
N MET A 71 7.46 -6.39 -0.27
CA MET A 71 7.39 -7.20 0.93
C MET A 71 7.02 -8.65 0.61
N ALA A 72 6.03 -8.87 -0.26
CA ALA A 72 5.61 -10.20 -0.71
C ALA A 72 6.76 -10.95 -1.39
N ASP A 73 7.51 -10.27 -2.26
CA ASP A 73 8.70 -10.81 -2.93
C ASP A 73 9.79 -11.23 -1.93
N ILE A 74 10.12 -10.38 -0.95
CA ILE A 74 11.10 -10.73 0.10
C ILE A 74 10.64 -11.95 0.93
N MET A 75 9.33 -12.07 1.19
CA MET A 75 8.75 -13.22 1.90
C MET A 75 8.59 -14.48 1.04
N GLY A 76 8.97 -14.44 -0.25
CA GLY A 76 8.81 -15.55 -1.18
C GLY A 76 7.36 -15.86 -1.58
N GLN A 77 6.45 -14.89 -1.38
CA GLN A 77 5.04 -15.05 -1.76
C GLN A 77 4.86 -14.87 -3.27
N LYS A 78 4.11 -15.80 -3.88
CA LYS A 78 3.82 -15.76 -5.32
C LYS A 78 2.70 -14.79 -5.69
N LYS A 79 1.90 -14.36 -4.72
CA LYS A 79 0.72 -13.53 -4.89
C LYS A 79 0.57 -12.57 -3.72
N TYR A 80 -0.08 -11.44 -3.99
CA TYR A 80 -0.54 -10.46 -3.01
C TYR A 80 -1.83 -9.85 -3.55
N VAL A 81 -2.68 -9.34 -2.65
CA VAL A 81 -4.00 -8.80 -3.00
C VAL A 81 -4.04 -7.30 -2.72
N ILE A 82 -4.68 -6.53 -3.60
CA ILE A 82 -4.85 -5.09 -3.42
C ILE A 82 -6.30 -4.68 -3.64
N PHE A 83 -6.92 -4.13 -2.60
CA PHE A 83 -8.25 -3.53 -2.71
C PHE A 83 -8.22 -2.22 -3.53
N ARG A 84 -9.34 -1.91 -4.19
CA ARG A 84 -9.55 -0.67 -4.95
C ARG A 84 -10.69 0.15 -4.34
N LYS A 85 -10.70 1.46 -4.57
CA LYS A 85 -11.82 2.35 -4.21
C LYS A 85 -13.05 2.15 -5.08
N ASN A 86 -12.81 1.88 -6.36
CA ASN A 86 -13.81 1.81 -7.40
C ASN A 86 -13.64 0.51 -8.19
N ILE A 87 -14.73 0.06 -8.81
CA ILE A 87 -14.69 -1.01 -9.79
C ILE A 87 -13.86 -0.54 -10.99
N MET A 88 -12.90 -1.38 -11.39
CA MET A 88 -12.07 -1.12 -12.56
C MET A 88 -12.59 -1.91 -13.77
N PRO A 89 -12.46 -1.41 -15.01
CA PRO A 89 -13.02 -2.06 -16.20
C PRO A 89 -12.53 -3.48 -16.47
N TYR A 90 -11.35 -3.84 -15.95
CA TYR A 90 -10.75 -5.15 -16.10
C TYR A 90 -11.23 -6.18 -15.07
N MET A 91 -12.03 -5.77 -14.08
CA MET A 91 -12.40 -6.65 -12.98
C MET A 91 -13.47 -7.65 -13.36
N VAL A 92 -13.27 -8.91 -12.96
CA VAL A 92 -14.23 -9.98 -13.21
C VAL A 92 -15.12 -10.17 -11.97
N ASN A 93 -16.43 -9.93 -12.10
CA ASN A 93 -17.42 -10.08 -11.03
C ASN A 93 -16.97 -9.44 -9.68
N PRO A 94 -16.65 -8.15 -9.62
CA PRO A 94 -16.07 -7.53 -8.43
C PRO A 94 -16.99 -7.60 -7.21
N VAL A 95 -16.39 -7.84 -6.04
CA VAL A 95 -17.06 -7.81 -4.74
C VAL A 95 -16.79 -6.47 -4.08
N THR A 96 -17.85 -5.82 -3.58
CA THR A 96 -17.75 -4.51 -2.92
C THR A 96 -18.19 -4.61 -1.46
N SER A 97 -17.41 -4.02 -0.55
CA SER A 97 -17.76 -3.94 0.86
C SER A 97 -19.01 -3.09 1.08
N LYS A 98 -19.89 -3.53 1.98
CA LYS A 98 -21.13 -2.79 2.33
C LYS A 98 -20.87 -1.59 3.25
N VAL A 99 -19.67 -1.50 3.84
CA VAL A 99 -19.27 -0.45 4.78
C VAL A 99 -18.55 0.68 4.04
N LYS A 100 -18.81 1.93 4.43
CA LYS A 100 -18.14 3.13 3.88
C LYS A 100 -16.87 3.48 4.69
N PRO A 101 -15.77 3.91 4.04
CA PRO A 101 -15.58 3.97 2.59
C PRO A 101 -15.53 2.57 1.98
N SER A 102 -16.18 2.40 0.82
CA SER A 102 -16.26 1.10 0.14
C SER A 102 -14.91 0.69 -0.43
N LEU A 103 -14.58 -0.59 -0.26
CA LEU A 103 -13.47 -1.25 -0.93
C LEU A 103 -14.01 -2.29 -1.90
N VAL A 104 -13.36 -2.39 -3.04
CA VAL A 104 -13.69 -3.28 -4.15
C VAL A 104 -12.55 -4.26 -4.33
N LEU A 105 -12.90 -5.52 -4.54
CA LEU A 105 -11.98 -6.61 -4.81
C LEU A 105 -12.42 -7.36 -6.07
N ASP A 106 -11.47 -7.74 -6.93
CA ASP A 106 -11.77 -8.63 -8.05
C ASP A 106 -12.15 -10.02 -7.50
N SER A 107 -13.11 -10.72 -8.11
CA SER A 107 -13.43 -12.09 -7.69
C SER A 107 -12.24 -13.04 -7.85
N ILE A 108 -11.32 -12.79 -8.78
CA ILE A 108 -10.10 -13.59 -8.94
C ILE A 108 -9.23 -13.46 -7.69
N ASP A 109 -9.02 -12.23 -7.21
CA ASP A 109 -8.25 -11.95 -6.00
C ASP A 109 -8.99 -12.43 -4.74
N ALA A 110 -10.32 -12.35 -4.72
CA ALA A 110 -11.15 -12.80 -3.60
C ALA A 110 -11.01 -14.31 -3.34
N LYS A 111 -10.77 -15.12 -4.39
CA LYS A 111 -10.51 -16.56 -4.25
C LYS A 111 -9.21 -16.88 -3.54
N GLU A 112 -8.25 -15.97 -3.53
CA GLU A 112 -7.00 -16.13 -2.77
C GLU A 112 -7.19 -15.84 -1.27
N LEU A 113 -8.35 -15.32 -0.87
CA LEU A 113 -8.68 -14.95 0.52
C LEU A 113 -9.71 -15.88 1.17
N ALA A 114 -10.20 -16.89 0.44
CA ALA A 114 -11.27 -17.80 0.87
C ALA A 114 -10.71 -19.20 1.19
#